data_AF-A0A0B4E2G7-F1
#
_entry.id   AF-A0A0B4E2G7-F1
#
_cell.length_a   1.000
_cell.length_b   1.000
_cell.length_c   1.000
_cell.angle_alpha   90.00
_cell.angle_beta   90.00
_cell.angle_gamma   90.00
#
_symmetry.space_group_name_H-M   'P 1'
#
loop_
_entity.id
_entity.type
_entity.pdbx_description
1 polymer ?
#
loop_
_entity_poly.entity_id
_entity_poly.type
_entity_poly.pdbx_seq_one_letter_code
_entity_poly.pdbx_strand_id
1 'polypeptide(L)'
;MECGTGSQEEVGSCVADDEEGVEAALFNALEAAMIAAAERDNDTGGTNTEAALMASQTAWEAFRAAHCSFIGTAHPVPEDAGIATRACWTTLGRARVDELVRLGQ
;
A
#
# COMPACT_ATOMS: atom_id res chain seq x y z
N MET A 1 8.29 3.51 -12.10
CA MET A 1 9.36 3.08 -11.18
C MET A 1 10.54 3.99 -11.47
N GLU A 2 10.79 4.96 -10.59
CA GLU A 2 11.71 6.08 -10.85
C GLU A 2 13.15 5.79 -10.39
N CYS A 3 13.34 4.79 -9.54
CA CYS A 3 14.64 4.39 -8.98
C CYS A 3 15.55 3.53 -9.90
N GLY A 4 15.44 3.64 -11.23
CA GLY A 4 16.00 2.65 -12.17
C GLY A 4 17.50 2.77 -12.50
N THR A 5 18.23 3.73 -11.94
CA THR A 5 19.63 3.99 -12.32
C THR A 5 20.50 4.33 -11.10
N GLY A 6 21.61 3.60 -10.92
CA GLY A 6 22.57 3.83 -9.84
C GLY A 6 23.25 2.53 -9.40
N SER A 7 24.11 2.62 -8.38
CA SER A 7 24.59 1.47 -7.62
C SER A 7 23.44 0.79 -6.87
N GLN A 8 23.66 -0.46 -6.45
CA GLN A 8 22.67 -1.22 -5.66
C GLN A 8 22.24 -0.48 -4.38
N GLU A 9 23.18 0.21 -3.73
CA GLU A 9 22.91 1.02 -2.53
C GLU A 9 22.04 2.24 -2.86
N GLU A 10 22.33 2.96 -3.94
CA GLU A 10 21.53 4.10 -4.39
C GLU A 10 20.11 3.68 -4.78
N VAL A 11 19.96 2.57 -5.51
CA VAL A 11 18.66 2.01 -5.87
C VAL A 11 17.90 1.56 -4.62
N GLY A 12 18.58 0.89 -3.68
CA GLY A 12 17.99 0.46 -2.41
C GLY A 12 17.49 1.62 -1.56
N SER A 13 18.27 2.71 -1.46
CA SER A 13 17.86 3.92 -0.74
C SER A 13 16.67 4.59 -1.40
N CYS A 14 16.69 4.80 -2.72
CA CYS A 14 15.58 5.42 -3.44
C CYS A 14 14.28 4.63 -3.27
N VAL A 15 14.34 3.30 -3.38
CA VAL A 15 13.16 2.44 -3.20
C VAL A 15 12.63 2.50 -1.75
N ALA A 16 13.51 2.66 -0.76
CA ALA A 16 13.10 2.82 0.63
C ALA A 16 12.41 4.17 0.88
N ASP A 17 12.92 5.26 0.32
CA ASP A 17 12.31 6.60 0.43
C ASP A 17 10.93 6.63 -0.28
N ASP A 18 10.85 6.02 -1.48
CA ASP A 18 9.59 5.87 -2.23
C ASP A 18 8.55 5.06 -1.45
N GLU A 19 8.98 4.01 -0.75
CA GLU A 19 8.11 3.20 0.10
C GLU A 19 7.57 3.99 1.28
N GLU A 20 8.42 4.74 1.99
CA GLU A 20 8.00 5.58 3.13
C GLU A 20 6.95 6.61 2.71
N GLY A 21 7.16 7.26 1.56
CA GLY A 21 6.19 8.20 0.99
C GLY A 21 4.84 7.54 0.67
N VAL A 22 4.86 6.30 0.17
CA VAL A 22 3.64 5.55 -0.12
C VAL A 22 2.93 5.08 1.16
N GLU A 23 3.66 4.66 2.20
CA GLU A 23 3.04 4.31 3.49
C GLU A 23 2.33 5.52 4.13
N ALA A 24 2.95 6.70 4.08
CA ALA A 24 2.32 7.93 4.54
C ALA A 24 1.06 8.25 3.73
N ALA A 25 1.11 8.10 2.39
CA ALA A 25 -0.06 8.32 1.54
C ALA A 25 -1.18 7.31 1.79
N LEU A 26 -0.85 6.05 2.03
CA LEU A 26 -1.81 4.99 2.38
C LEU A 26 -2.55 5.32 3.67
N PHE A 27 -1.81 5.71 4.71
CA PHE A 27 -2.40 6.08 5.99
C PHE A 27 -3.41 7.24 5.82
N ASN A 28 -2.99 8.32 5.15
CA ASN A 28 -3.84 9.49 4.93
C ASN A 28 -5.08 9.17 4.07
N ALA A 29 -4.91 8.37 3.02
CA ALA A 29 -6.03 7.98 2.15
C ALA A 29 -7.03 7.05 2.88
N LEU A 30 -6.55 6.15 3.73
CA LEU A 30 -7.40 5.30 4.55
C LEU A 30 -8.19 6.13 5.56
N GLU A 31 -7.56 7.08 6.24
CA GLU A 31 -8.23 7.97 7.19
C GLU A 31 -9.37 8.74 6.50
N ALA A 32 -9.10 9.34 5.34
CA ALA A 32 -10.12 10.04 4.56
C ALA A 32 -11.28 9.10 4.13
N ALA A 33 -10.97 7.90 3.67
CA ALA A 33 -11.98 6.92 3.28
C ALA A 33 -12.83 6.44 4.47
N MET A 34 -12.22 6.28 5.65
CA MET A 34 -12.93 5.91 6.88
C MET A 34 -13.88 7.02 7.34
N ILE A 35 -13.49 8.29 7.22
CA ILE A 35 -14.39 9.43 7.49
C ILE A 35 -15.61 9.39 6.57
N ALA A 36 -15.41 9.23 5.27
CA ALA A 36 -16.51 9.14 4.30
C ALA A 36 -17.42 7.92 4.55
N ALA A 37 -16.85 6.79 4.94
CA ALA A 37 -17.60 5.59 5.31
C ALA A 37 -18.48 5.83 6.56
N ALA A 38 -17.93 6.49 7.58
CA ALA A 38 -18.65 6.84 8.79
C ALA A 38 -19.80 7.84 8.52
N GLU A 39 -19.58 8.83 7.66
CA GLU A 39 -20.64 9.75 7.22
C GLU A 39 -21.80 9.02 6.55
N ARG A 40 -21.51 8.08 5.64
CA ARG A 40 -22.54 7.25 4.99
C ARG A 40 -23.29 6.36 5.98
N ASP A 41 -22.58 5.80 6.95
CA ASP A 41 -23.16 4.96 7.99
C ASP A 41 -24.07 5.77 8.93
N ASN A 42 -23.72 7.02 9.23
CA ASN A 42 -24.58 7.95 9.99
C ASN A 42 -25.88 8.29 9.24
N ASP A 43 -25.82 8.49 7.93
CA ASP A 43 -27.00 8.78 7.09
C ASP A 43 -27.96 7.59 7.00
N THR A 44 -27.44 6.37 7.06
CA THR A 44 -28.20 5.13 6.88
C THR A 44 -28.54 4.39 8.19
N GLY A 45 -27.97 4.84 9.31
CA GLY A 45 -28.24 4.29 10.65
C GLY A 45 -27.54 2.95 10.92
N GLY A 46 -26.22 2.89 10.74
CA GLY A 46 -25.42 1.68 11.01
C GLY A 46 -23.92 1.94 11.16
N THR A 47 -23.10 0.89 11.06
CA THR A 47 -21.61 0.94 11.01
C THR A 47 -21.04 -0.06 9.99
N ASN A 48 -21.88 -0.49 9.04
CA ASN A 48 -21.56 -1.58 8.13
C ASN A 48 -20.51 -1.18 7.10
N THR A 49 -20.55 0.09 6.64
CA THR A 49 -19.62 0.59 5.62
C THR A 49 -18.22 0.74 6.21
N GLU A 50 -18.11 1.35 7.39
CA GLU A 50 -16.84 1.51 8.11
C GLU A 50 -16.22 0.14 8.42
N ALA A 51 -17.01 -0.79 8.98
CA ALA A 51 -16.54 -2.14 9.28
C ALA A 51 -16.08 -2.90 8.02
N ALA A 52 -16.80 -2.75 6.90
CA ALA A 52 -16.42 -3.38 5.64
C ALA A 52 -15.14 -2.78 5.05
N LEU A 53 -14.94 -1.46 5.14
CA LEU A 53 -13.72 -0.80 4.68
C LEU A 53 -12.51 -1.25 5.49
N MET A 54 -12.63 -1.28 6.82
CA MET A 54 -11.54 -1.75 7.69
C MET A 54 -11.22 -3.22 7.44
N ALA A 55 -12.23 -4.08 7.29
CA ALA A 55 -12.02 -5.49 6.94
C ALA A 55 -11.33 -5.65 5.56
N SER A 56 -11.73 -4.86 4.57
CA SER A 56 -11.10 -4.83 3.24
C SER A 56 -9.63 -4.43 3.33
N GLN A 57 -9.32 -3.40 4.12
CA GLN A 57 -7.95 -2.91 4.30
C GLN A 57 -7.07 -3.97 4.96
N THR A 58 -7.52 -4.59 6.05
CA THR A 58 -6.78 -5.67 6.74
C THR A 58 -6.50 -6.85 5.80
N ALA A 59 -7.48 -7.26 4.99
CA ALA A 59 -7.30 -8.35 4.03
C ALA A 59 -6.30 -7.99 2.93
N TRP A 60 -6.34 -6.74 2.46
CA TRP A 60 -5.40 -6.23 1.46
C TRP A 60 -3.96 -6.18 2.00
N GLU A 61 -3.75 -5.75 3.25
CA GLU A 61 -2.43 -5.72 3.88
C GLU A 61 -1.84 -7.13 4.02
N ALA A 62 -2.67 -8.10 4.44
CA ALA A 62 -2.26 -9.51 4.52
C ALA A 62 -1.87 -10.06 3.14
N PHE A 63 -2.65 -9.75 2.09
CA PHE A 63 -2.32 -10.10 0.72
C PHE A 63 -0.99 -9.47 0.28
N ARG A 64 -0.82 -8.16 0.48
CA ARG A 64 0.39 -7.42 0.08
C ARG A 64 1.63 -8.01 0.73
N ALA A 65 1.58 -8.31 2.03
CA ALA A 65 2.69 -8.91 2.76
C ALA A 65 3.07 -10.28 2.18
N ALA A 66 2.09 -11.18 1.99
CA ALA A 66 2.33 -12.51 1.46
C ALA A 66 2.83 -12.48 0.00
N HIS A 67 2.19 -11.67 -0.85
CA HIS A 67 2.54 -11.55 -2.25
C HIS A 67 3.95 -10.99 -2.45
N CYS A 68 4.28 -9.89 -1.78
CA CYS A 68 5.58 -9.24 -1.98
C CYS A 68 6.73 -10.00 -1.32
N SER A 69 6.47 -10.76 -0.25
CA SER A 69 7.43 -11.75 0.26
C SER A 69 7.76 -12.79 -0.82
N PHE A 70 6.75 -13.35 -1.50
CA PHE A 70 6.97 -14.26 -2.62
C PHE A 70 7.79 -13.61 -3.74
N ILE A 71 7.47 -12.38 -4.15
CA ILE A 71 8.24 -11.64 -5.18
C ILE A 71 9.72 -11.53 -4.80
N GLY A 72 10.03 -11.20 -3.55
CA GLY A 72 11.42 -11.20 -3.06
C GLY A 72 12.09 -12.56 -3.19
N THR A 73 11.42 -13.64 -2.73
CA THR A 73 11.99 -15.00 -2.81
C THR A 73 12.14 -15.52 -4.24
N ALA A 74 11.33 -15.04 -5.18
CA ALA A 74 11.36 -15.44 -6.58
C ALA A 74 12.33 -14.61 -7.43
N HIS A 75 12.98 -13.59 -6.85
CA HIS A 75 13.89 -12.72 -7.59
C HIS A 75 15.14 -13.51 -8.05
N PRO A 76 15.58 -13.37 -9.31
CA PRO A 76 16.69 -14.16 -9.86
C PRO A 76 18.06 -13.80 -9.24
N VAL A 77 18.18 -12.61 -8.64
CA VAL A 77 19.39 -12.10 -8.00
C VAL A 77 19.12 -12.01 -6.50
N PRO A 78 19.70 -12.89 -5.64
CA PRO A 78 19.42 -12.92 -4.21
C PRO A 78 19.76 -11.62 -3.48
N GLU A 79 20.81 -10.91 -3.89
CA GLU A 79 21.20 -9.64 -3.25
C GLU A 79 20.13 -8.54 -3.45
N ASP A 80 19.33 -8.65 -4.51
CA ASP A 80 18.27 -7.69 -4.85
C ASP A 80 16.89 -8.09 -4.28
N ALA A 81 16.76 -9.22 -3.58
CA ALA A 81 15.49 -9.71 -3.06
C ALA A 81 14.77 -8.70 -2.15
N GLY A 82 15.53 -7.95 -1.34
CA GLY A 82 15.01 -6.88 -0.50
C GLY A 82 14.45 -5.71 -1.32
N ILE A 83 15.18 -5.29 -2.35
CA ILE A 83 14.75 -4.22 -3.27
C ILE A 83 13.47 -4.64 -4.00
N ALA A 84 13.42 -5.89 -4.50
CA ALA A 84 12.23 -6.42 -5.18
C ALA A 84 11.00 -6.47 -4.27
N THR A 85 11.17 -6.86 -3.00
CA THR A 85 10.09 -6.86 -2.00
C THR A 85 9.55 -5.44 -1.79
N ARG A 86 10.42 -4.46 -1.58
CA ARG A 86 10.05 -3.06 -1.35
C ARG A 86 9.43 -2.39 -2.59
N ALA A 87 9.93 -2.70 -3.79
CA ALA A 87 9.36 -2.23 -5.04
C ALA A 87 7.93 -2.78 -5.26
N CYS A 88 7.69 -4.03 -4.89
CA CYS A 88 6.35 -4.63 -4.90
C CYS A 88 5.41 -3.91 -3.91
N TRP A 89 5.90 -3.65 -2.69
CA TRP A 89 5.21 -2.87 -1.67
C TRP A 89 4.79 -1.50 -2.18
N THR A 90 5.73 -0.73 -2.72
CA THR A 90 5.50 0.58 -3.31
C THR A 90 4.44 0.53 -4.42
N THR A 91 4.53 -0.44 -5.32
CA THR A 91 3.61 -0.56 -6.47
C THR A 91 2.18 -0.85 -6.02
N LEU A 92 2.00 -1.86 -5.15
CA LEU A 92 0.68 -2.19 -4.63
C LEU A 92 0.12 -1.07 -3.75
N GLY A 93 0.97 -0.43 -2.95
CA GLY A 93 0.59 0.69 -2.10
C GLY A 93 0.04 1.85 -2.91
N ARG A 94 0.72 2.29 -3.99
CA ARG A 94 0.21 3.34 -4.89
C ARG A 94 -1.17 2.99 -5.45
N ALA A 95 -1.34 1.77 -5.94
CA ALA A 95 -2.64 1.32 -6.47
C ALA A 95 -3.75 1.33 -5.41
N ARG A 96 -3.43 1.01 -4.15
CA ARG A 96 -4.40 1.05 -3.05
C ARG A 96 -4.70 2.48 -2.60
N VAL A 97 -3.72 3.39 -2.62
CA VAL A 97 -3.96 4.84 -2.40
C VAL A 97 -4.99 5.34 -3.39
N ASP A 98 -4.82 5.07 -4.69
CA ASP A 98 -5.75 5.53 -5.73
C ASP A 98 -7.19 5.03 -5.46
N GLU A 99 -7.33 3.77 -5.06
CA GLU A 99 -8.63 3.19 -4.72
C GLU A 99 -9.22 3.80 -3.43
N LEU A 100 -8.43 4.01 -2.39
CA LEU A 100 -8.89 4.64 -1.13
C LEU A 100 -9.31 6.09 -1.36
N VAL A 101 -8.55 6.85 -2.17
CA VAL A 101 -8.94 8.21 -2.58
C VAL A 101 -10.29 8.21 -3.31
N ARG A 102 -10.53 7.23 -4.19
CA ARG A 102 -11.82 7.08 -4.87
C ARG A 102 -12.96 6.73 -3.90
N LEU A 103 -12.67 5.96 -2.85
CA LEU A 103 -13.66 5.58 -1.82
C LEU A 103 -13.94 6.70 -0.81
N GLY A 104 -13.00 7.63 -0.62
CA GLY A 104 -13.14 8.80 0.24
C GLY A 104 -13.80 10.02 -0.41
N GLN A 105 -14.36 9.87 -1.62
CA GLN A 105 -15.13 10.88 -2.35
C GLN A 105 -16.62 10.54 -2.34
#